data_AF-A0A075K785-F1
#
_entry.id   AF-A0A075K785-F1
#
_cell.length_a   1.000
_cell.length_b   1.000
_cell.length_c   1.000
_cell.angle_alpha   90.00
_cell.angle_beta   90.00
_cell.angle_gamma   90.00
#
_symmetry.space_group_name_H-M   'P 1'
#
loop_
_entity.id
_entity.type
_entity.pdbx_description
1 polymer ?
#
loop_
_entity_poly.entity_id
_entity_poly.type
_entity_poly.pdbx_seq_one_letter_code
_entity_poly.pdbx_strand_id
1 'polypeptide(L)'
;MRKSICILFAMVMLIWPNVVLAAEYMLNINVIKQEDGTTCTELWYDNKMVWRIAVLADGAKPVSGFYNTKTTYIAPDIRDGLFMIKVQ
;
A
#
# COMPACT_ATOMS: atom_id res chain seq x y z
N MET A 1 -13.23 -13.78 -51.79
CA MET A 1 -13.82 -14.03 -50.45
C MET A 1 -12.79 -14.39 -49.39
N ARG A 2 -11.91 -15.39 -49.59
CA ARG A 2 -10.86 -15.76 -48.61
C ARG A 2 -9.97 -14.59 -48.16
N LYS A 3 -9.48 -13.76 -49.10
CA LYS A 3 -8.63 -12.60 -48.80
C LYS A 3 -9.34 -11.55 -47.92
N SER A 4 -10.61 -11.28 -48.20
CA SER A 4 -11.43 -10.33 -47.45
C SER A 4 -11.67 -10.80 -46.02
N ILE A 5 -11.86 -12.11 -45.82
CA ILE A 5 -12.02 -12.72 -44.49
C ILE A 5 -10.71 -12.61 -43.69
N CYS A 6 -9.56 -12.85 -44.32
CA CYS A 6 -8.25 -12.69 -43.65
C CYS A 6 -7.98 -11.24 -43.22
N ILE A 7 -8.34 -10.27 -44.05
CA ILE A 7 -8.19 -8.84 -43.72
C ILE A 7 -9.12 -8.45 -42.56
N LEU A 8 -10.35 -8.94 -42.56
CA LEU A 8 -11.29 -8.72 -41.46
C LEU A 8 -10.74 -9.30 -40.15
N PHE A 9 -10.19 -10.52 -40.19
CA PHE A 9 -9.61 -11.18 -39.03
C PHE A 9 -8.39 -10.42 -38.47
N ALA A 10 -7.54 -9.91 -39.37
CA ALA A 10 -6.40 -9.09 -38.99
C ALA A 10 -6.83 -7.75 -38.37
N MET A 11 -7.87 -7.11 -38.90
CA MET A 11 -8.45 -5.90 -38.27
C MET A 11 -8.98 -6.18 -36.88
N VAL A 12 -9.71 -7.28 -36.68
CA VAL A 12 -10.26 -7.64 -35.37
C VAL A 12 -9.14 -7.90 -34.35
N MET A 13 -8.02 -8.51 -34.76
CA MET A 13 -6.86 -8.68 -33.87
C MET A 13 -6.16 -7.36 -33.52
N LEU A 14 -6.13 -6.39 -34.44
CA LEU A 14 -5.54 -5.07 -34.20
C LEU A 14 -6.43 -4.15 -33.35
N ILE A 15 -7.75 -4.33 -33.43
CA ILE A 15 -8.74 -3.61 -32.61
C ILE A 15 -8.87 -4.27 -31.23
N TRP A 16 -8.36 -5.49 -31.07
CA TRP A 16 -8.37 -6.15 -29.76
C TRP A 16 -7.56 -5.31 -28.77
N PRO A 17 -8.16 -4.91 -27.65
CA PRO A 17 -7.52 -3.99 -26.72
C PRO A 17 -6.27 -4.63 -26.13
N ASN A 18 -5.10 -4.08 -26.45
CA ASN A 18 -3.82 -4.31 -25.73
C ASN A 18 -3.83 -3.70 -24.31
N VAL A 19 -5.01 -3.55 -23.70
CA VAL A 19 -5.22 -2.82 -22.43
C VAL A 19 -4.77 -3.67 -21.22
N VAL A 20 -4.28 -4.88 -21.45
CA VAL A 20 -3.87 -5.82 -20.39
C VAL A 20 -2.53 -5.47 -19.74
N LEU A 21 -1.76 -4.50 -20.26
CA LEU A 21 -0.43 -4.18 -19.73
C LEU A 21 -0.32 -2.83 -18.99
N ALA A 22 -1.42 -2.09 -18.88
CA ALA A 22 -1.53 -0.94 -17.99
C ALA A 22 -2.34 -1.32 -16.75
N ALA A 23 -1.94 -2.39 -16.06
CA ALA A 23 -2.22 -2.46 -14.63
C ALA A 23 -1.37 -1.35 -14.01
N GLU A 24 -1.93 -0.15 -13.88
CA GLU A 24 -1.32 0.95 -13.16
C GLU A 24 -1.13 0.50 -11.71
N TYR A 25 0.04 -0.07 -11.41
CA TYR A 25 0.39 -0.50 -10.07
C TYR A 25 0.44 0.74 -9.18
N MET A 26 -0.64 1.01 -8.44
CA MET A 26 -0.75 2.19 -7.59
C MET A 26 -0.13 1.89 -6.22
N LEU A 27 1.21 1.89 -6.17
CA LEU A 27 1.94 1.81 -4.92
C LEU A 27 2.06 3.20 -4.28
N ASN A 28 1.48 3.39 -3.11
CA ASN A 28 1.61 4.63 -2.36
C ASN A 28 2.15 4.36 -0.95
N ILE A 29 3.16 5.13 -0.53
CA ILE A 29 3.72 5.10 0.82
C ILE A 29 3.37 6.43 1.48
N ASN A 30 2.56 6.39 2.52
CA ASN A 30 2.14 7.58 3.26
C ASN A 30 2.80 7.58 4.64
N VAL A 31 3.32 8.73 5.06
CA VAL A 31 3.82 8.94 6.42
C VAL A 31 2.97 10.04 7.06
N ILE A 32 2.23 9.68 8.09
CA ILE A 32 1.24 10.53 8.76
C ILE A 32 1.64 10.64 10.23
N LYS A 33 1.81 11.87 10.71
CA LYS A 33 1.93 12.16 12.13
C LYS A 33 0.54 12.45 12.68
N GLN A 34 0.09 11.69 13.67
CA GLN A 34 -1.18 11.90 14.34
C GLN A 34 -1.03 12.91 15.49
N GLU A 35 -2.15 13.49 15.91
CA GLU A 35 -2.21 14.50 16.98
C GLU A 35 -1.82 13.92 18.35
N ASP A 36 -1.98 12.61 18.54
CA ASP A 36 -1.59 11.86 19.73
C ASP A 36 -0.06 11.63 19.84
N GLY A 37 0.72 12.11 18.86
CA GLY A 37 2.17 11.90 18.80
C GLY A 37 2.58 10.59 18.13
N THR A 38 1.65 9.73 17.75
CA THR A 38 1.91 8.50 17.00
C THR A 38 2.33 8.84 15.57
N THR A 39 3.38 8.17 15.08
CA THR A 39 3.78 8.26 13.66
C THR A 39 3.36 7.00 12.93
N CYS A 40 2.50 7.13 11.93
CA CYS A 40 2.01 6.03 11.12
C CYS A 40 2.64 6.06 9.73
N THR A 41 3.18 4.93 9.29
CA THR A 41 3.58 4.68 7.89
C THR A 41 2.62 3.68 7.28
N GLU A 42 2.05 3.99 6.13
CA GLU A 42 1.05 3.15 5.47
C GLU A 42 1.52 2.78 4.07
N LEU A 43 1.41 1.49 3.74
CA LEU A 43 1.64 0.97 2.41
C LEU A 43 0.29 0.67 1.76
N TRP A 44 0.04 1.32 0.65
CA TRP A 44 -1.15 1.17 -0.16
C TRP A 44 -0.79 0.58 -1.51
N TYR A 45 -1.61 -0.36 -1.97
CA TYR A 45 -1.51 -0.99 -3.27
C TYR A 45 -2.91 -1.08 -3.87
N ASP A 46 -3.09 -0.54 -5.07
CA ASP A 46 -4.39 -0.49 -5.78
C ASP A 46 -5.52 0.06 -4.88
N ASN A 47 -5.26 1.21 -4.24
CA ASN A 47 -6.18 1.89 -3.30
C ASN A 47 -6.60 1.05 -2.08
N LYS A 48 -5.90 -0.05 -1.78
CA LYS A 48 -6.10 -0.85 -0.57
C LYS A 48 -4.87 -0.75 0.33
N MET A 49 -5.08 -0.49 1.61
CA MET A 49 -4.01 -0.50 2.60
C MET A 49 -3.60 -1.95 2.87
N VAL A 50 -2.38 -2.31 2.44
CA VAL A 50 -1.85 -3.67 2.59
C VAL A 50 -1.06 -3.85 3.89
N TRP A 51 -0.44 -2.76 4.37
CA TRP A 51 0.37 -2.79 5.58
C TRP A 51 0.44 -1.41 6.23
N ARG A 52 0.59 -1.40 7.55
CA ARG A 52 0.82 -0.20 8.34
C ARG A 52 1.88 -0.46 9.41
N ILE A 53 2.77 0.50 9.61
CA ILE A 53 3.62 0.59 10.80
C ILE A 53 3.12 1.76 11.64
N ALA A 54 2.86 1.53 12.93
CA ALA A 54 2.57 2.60 13.88
C ALA A 54 3.67 2.65 14.93
N VAL A 55 4.39 3.76 15.01
CA VAL A 55 5.38 4.05 16.06
C VAL A 55 4.67 4.83 17.16
N LEU A 56 4.47 4.18 18.30
CA LEU A 56 3.78 4.71 19.46
C LEU A 56 4.74 5.55 20.30
N ALA A 57 4.30 6.70 20.80
CA ALA A 57 5.15 7.55 21.65
C ALA A 57 5.22 7.05 23.10
N ASP A 58 4.16 6.40 23.57
CA ASP A 58 3.94 6.01 24.98
C ASP A 58 3.74 4.49 25.17
N GLY A 59 3.88 3.73 24.08
CA GLY A 59 3.63 2.28 24.07
C GLY A 59 2.16 1.87 24.23
N ALA A 60 1.24 2.82 24.33
CA ALA A 60 -0.19 2.53 24.42
C ALA A 60 -0.70 2.15 23.03
N LYS A 61 -1.07 0.88 22.84
CA LYS A 61 -1.72 0.45 21.62
C LYS A 61 -3.12 1.08 21.54
N PRO A 62 -3.45 1.82 20.46
CA PRO A 62 -4.80 2.37 20.31
C PRO A 62 -5.83 1.24 20.26
N VAL A 63 -6.86 1.34 21.10
CA VAL A 63 -7.96 0.37 21.20
C VAL A 63 -8.82 0.39 19.92
N SER A 64 -8.91 1.56 19.27
CA SER A 64 -9.63 1.75 18.01
C SER A 64 -8.64 1.94 16.86
N GLY A 65 -8.29 0.86 16.19
CA GLY A 65 -7.38 0.90 15.04
C GLY A 65 -7.78 -0.12 13.99
N PHE A 66 -8.55 0.35 12.99
CA PHE A 66 -8.71 -0.23 11.65
C PHE A 66 -8.70 -1.77 11.60
N TYR A 67 -9.88 -2.36 11.80
CA TYR A 67 -10.15 -3.79 11.95
C TYR A 67 -9.74 -4.73 10.79
N ASN A 68 -9.01 -4.27 9.77
CA ASN A 68 -8.75 -5.08 8.58
C ASN A 68 -7.36 -4.88 7.92
N THR A 69 -6.41 -4.23 8.59
CA THR A 69 -5.07 -4.01 8.02
C THR A 69 -4.00 -4.65 8.87
N LYS A 70 -3.06 -5.38 8.23
CA LYS A 70 -1.84 -5.87 8.88
C LYS A 70 -1.05 -4.68 9.44
N THR A 71 -1.12 -4.48 10.75
CA THR A 71 -0.49 -3.35 11.42
C THR A 71 0.59 -3.84 12.37
N THR A 72 1.81 -3.39 12.16
CA THR A 72 2.93 -3.59 13.08
C THR A 72 3.00 -2.38 14.02
N TYR A 73 2.85 -2.63 15.32
CA TYR A 73 3.01 -1.61 16.34
C TYR A 73 4.44 -1.68 16.89
N ILE A 74 5.14 -0.55 16.86
CA ILE A 74 6.47 -0.38 17.43
C ILE A 74 6.31 0.52 18.65
N ALA A 75 6.47 -0.06 19.84
CA ALA A 75 6.54 0.67 21.10
C ALA A 75 8.02 0.77 21.50
N PRO A 76 8.71 1.89 21.22
CA PRO A 76 10.09 2.09 21.65
C PRO A 76 10.16 2.18 23.18
N ASP A 77 11.24 1.64 23.74
CA ASP A 77 11.61 1.91 25.14
C ASP A 77 12.19 3.33 25.23
N ILE A 78 11.91 4.07 26.29
CA ILE A 78 12.50 5.40 26.50
C ILE A 78 13.63 5.25 27.50
N ARG A 79 14.88 5.51 27.06
CA ARG A 79 16.06 5.53 27.93
C ARG A 79 16.80 6.83 27.73
N ASP A 80 17.09 7.51 28.85
CA ASP A 80 17.85 8.75 28.86
C ASP A 80 17.28 9.85 27.92
N GLY A 81 15.95 9.89 27.78
CA GLY A 81 15.25 10.87 26.92
C GLY A 81 15.26 10.53 25.42
N LEU A 82 15.72 9.35 25.03
CA LEU A 82 15.76 8.88 23.65
C LEU A 82 14.86 7.67 23.43
N PHE A 83 14.24 7.61 22.25
CA PHE A 83 13.50 6.43 21.79
C PHE A 83 14.48 5.33 21.36
N MET A 84 14.41 4.19 22.04
CA MET A 84 15.19 3.00 21.74
C MET A 84 14.36 2.05 20.87
N ILE A 85 14.72 1.96 19.60
CA ILE A 85 14.15 0.99 18.64
C ILE A 85 15.18 -0.12 18.43
N LYS A 86 14.89 -1.33 18.91
CA LYS A 86 15.75 -2.50 18.70
C LYS A 86 15.36 -3.16 17.38
N VAL A 87 16.27 -3.14 16.41
CA VAL A 87 16.14 -3.87 15.14
C VAL A 87 17.06 -5.09 15.25
N GLN A 88 16.51 -6.29 15.08
CA GLN A 88 17.25 -7.56 15.02
C GLN A 88 17.36 -8.02 13.56
#